data_AF-A0ABD6H902-F1
#
_entry.id   AF-A0ABD6H902-F1
#
_cell.length_a   1.000
_cell.length_b   1.000
_cell.length_c   1.000
_cell.angle_alpha   90.00
_cell.angle_beta   90.00
_cell.angle_gamma   90.00
#
_symmetry.space_group_name_H-M   'P 1'
#
loop_
_entity.id
_entity.type
_entity.pdbx_description
1 polymer ?
#
loop_
_entity_poly.entity_id
_entity_poly.type
_entity_poly.pdbx_seq_one_letter_code
_entity_poly.pdbx_strand_id
1 'polypeptide(L)'
;MNRFHARLCTELERQLASPGCIPRLPVGSELLWSWFLDLNQTRSFGFSAPNAITYGEIDAYARLTGAPIAPRHVAALLAMDAAYLRFHQKRQSVPDGVKTLPPVSKVPLSAGLIDAMFG
;
A
#
# COMPACT_ATOMS: atom_id res chain seq x y z
N MET A 1 18.18 11.61 -2.51
CA MET A 1 17.13 10.93 -3.30
C MET A 1 17.39 11.22 -4.79
N ASN A 2 17.47 10.19 -5.64
CA ASN A 2 17.76 10.35 -7.08
C ASN A 2 16.58 11.06 -7.80
N ARG A 3 16.85 11.94 -8.77
CA ARG A 3 15.82 12.64 -9.57
C ARG A 3 14.87 11.67 -10.26
N PHE A 4 15.37 10.50 -10.67
CA PHE A 4 14.54 9.42 -11.23
C PHE A 4 13.52 8.89 -10.22
N HIS A 5 13.96 8.56 -8.99
CA HIS A 5 13.05 8.09 -7.93
C HIS A 5 12.01 9.15 -7.57
N ALA A 6 12.42 10.43 -7.51
CA ALA A 6 11.49 11.52 -7.21
C ALA A 6 10.34 11.59 -8.23
N ARG A 7 10.64 11.51 -9.54
CA ARG A 7 9.59 11.51 -10.58
C ARG A 7 8.65 10.32 -10.47
N LEU A 8 9.19 9.13 -10.18
CA LEU A 8 8.39 7.92 -9.96
C LEU A 8 7.45 8.06 -8.76
N CYS A 9 7.98 8.51 -7.62
CA CYS A 9 7.18 8.74 -6.41
C CYS A 9 6.10 9.80 -6.64
N THR A 10 6.42 10.90 -7.33
CA THR A 10 5.44 11.94 -7.66
C THR A 10 4.31 11.41 -8.54
N GLU A 11 4.63 10.57 -9.54
CA GLU A 11 3.59 9.97 -10.38
C GLU A 11 2.74 8.96 -9.59
N LEU A 12 3.34 8.20 -8.67
CA LEU A 12 2.61 7.33 -7.75
C LEU A 12 1.64 8.12 -6.85
N GLU A 13 2.10 9.20 -6.24
CA GLU A 13 1.24 10.07 -5.42
C GLU A 13 0.09 10.68 -6.24
N ARG A 14 0.36 11.09 -7.50
CA ARG A 14 -0.66 11.58 -8.43
C ARG A 14 -1.70 10.52 -8.76
N GLN A 15 -1.29 9.28 -9.03
CA GLN A 15 -2.17 8.15 -9.29
C GLN A 15 -3.09 7.85 -8.09
N LEU A 16 -2.53 7.84 -6.88
CA LEU A 16 -3.29 7.60 -5.66
C LEU A 16 -4.30 8.73 -5.37
N ALA A 17 -3.97 9.97 -5.72
CA ALA A 17 -4.87 11.11 -5.60
C ALA A 17 -5.97 11.15 -6.66
N SER A 18 -5.76 10.56 -7.84
CA SER A 18 -6.70 10.58 -8.96
C SER A 18 -6.85 9.18 -9.59
N PRO A 19 -7.70 8.32 -8.99
CA PRO A 19 -7.95 6.98 -9.51
C PRO A 19 -8.46 7.04 -10.97
N GLY A 20 -7.89 6.20 -11.84
CA GLY A 20 -8.30 6.11 -13.25
C GLY A 20 -7.55 7.01 -14.23
N CYS A 21 -6.59 7.83 -13.75
CA CYS A 21 -5.70 8.54 -14.67
C CYS A 21 -4.60 7.61 -15.22
N ILE A 22 -4.14 7.84 -16.46
CA ILE A 22 -3.06 7.04 -17.06
C ILE A 22 -1.71 7.50 -16.46
N PRO A 23 -0.86 6.56 -15.97
CA PRO A 23 0.41 6.91 -15.38
C PRO A 23 1.41 7.45 -16.41
N ARG A 24 2.00 8.60 -16.12
CA ARG A 24 3.05 9.23 -16.92
C ARG A 24 4.43 8.80 -16.41
N LEU A 25 4.79 7.57 -16.76
CA LEU A 25 6.01 6.94 -16.29
C LEU A 25 7.26 7.58 -16.92
N PRO A 26 8.31 7.86 -16.13
CA PRO A 26 9.64 8.15 -16.68
C PRO A 26 10.14 6.99 -17.55
N VAL A 27 10.86 7.29 -18.63
CA VAL A 27 11.44 6.26 -19.52
C VAL A 27 12.26 5.25 -18.72
N GLY A 28 11.99 3.95 -18.93
CA GLY A 28 12.71 2.86 -18.28
C GLY A 28 12.21 2.52 -16.87
N SER A 29 11.06 3.07 -16.46
CA SER A 29 10.44 2.75 -15.17
C SER A 29 9.27 1.79 -15.25
N GLU A 30 8.91 1.33 -16.44
CA GLU A 30 7.78 0.45 -16.71
C GLU A 30 7.87 -0.86 -15.92
N LEU A 31 9.06 -1.47 -15.89
CA LEU A 31 9.30 -2.68 -15.10
C LEU A 31 9.23 -2.43 -13.59
N LEU A 32 9.82 -1.33 -13.09
CA LEU A 32 9.74 -0.97 -11.68
C LEU A 32 8.31 -0.73 -11.24
N TRP A 33 7.52 -0.10 -12.10
CA TRP A 33 6.11 0.14 -11.87
C TRP A 33 5.33 -1.17 -11.80
N SER A 34 5.54 -2.07 -12.76
CA SER A 34 4.92 -3.40 -12.76
C SER A 34 5.27 -4.19 -11.50
N TRP A 35 6.55 -4.28 -11.17
CA TRP A 35 7.02 -5.01 -9.97
C TRP A 35 6.44 -4.42 -8.69
N PHE A 36 6.36 -3.09 -8.59
CA PHE A 36 5.74 -2.45 -7.44
C PHE A 36 4.25 -2.79 -7.34
N LEU A 37 3.51 -2.78 -8.45
CA LEU A 37 2.09 -3.14 -8.44
C LEU A 37 1.88 -4.59 -8.02
N ASP A 38 2.70 -5.52 -8.52
CA ASP A 38 2.61 -6.93 -8.15
C ASP A 38 2.89 -7.13 -6.66
N LEU A 39 3.97 -6.54 -6.14
CA LEU A 39 4.31 -6.57 -4.71
C LEU A 39 3.22 -5.92 -3.85
N ASN A 40 2.66 -4.79 -4.30
CA ASN A 40 1.62 -4.08 -3.58
C ASN A 40 0.30 -4.87 -3.51
N GLN A 41 0.01 -5.73 -4.49
CA GLN A 41 -1.16 -6.61 -4.47
C GLN A 41 -1.05 -7.72 -3.41
N THR A 42 0.16 -8.20 -3.14
CA THR A 42 0.40 -9.28 -2.16
C THR A 42 0.72 -8.77 -0.76
N ARG A 43 0.81 -7.46 -0.57
CA ARG A 43 1.24 -6.86 0.70
C ARG A 43 0.26 -7.18 1.83
N SER A 44 0.80 -7.36 3.02
CA SER A 44 0.01 -7.47 4.24
C SER A 44 -0.60 -6.11 4.62
N PHE A 45 -1.82 -6.13 5.16
CA PHE A 45 -2.49 -4.97 5.73
C PHE A 45 -2.65 -5.15 7.23
N GLY A 46 -2.13 -4.18 8.01
CA GLY A 46 -2.31 -4.14 9.45
C GLY A 46 -3.66 -3.53 9.85
N PHE A 47 -3.89 -3.39 11.16
CA PHE A 47 -5.14 -2.87 11.72
C PHE A 47 -5.50 -1.45 11.27
N SER A 48 -4.48 -0.59 11.13
CA SER A 48 -4.68 0.79 10.70
C SER A 48 -4.16 0.99 9.28
N ALA A 49 -2.89 0.68 9.00
CA ALA A 49 -2.23 1.03 7.75
C ALA A 49 -1.70 -0.20 6.98
N PRO A 50 -1.43 -0.07 5.66
CA PRO A 50 -0.67 -1.06 4.91
C PRO A 50 0.72 -1.28 5.52
N ASN A 51 1.18 -2.52 5.56
CA ASN A 51 2.53 -2.84 6.05
C ASN A 51 3.57 -2.57 4.96
N ALA A 52 4.75 -2.06 5.34
CA ALA A 52 5.84 -1.76 4.40
C ALA A 52 6.32 -2.99 3.64
N ILE A 53 6.71 -2.81 2.38
CA ILE A 53 7.34 -3.86 1.58
C ILE A 53 8.74 -4.12 2.15
N THR A 54 9.02 -5.38 2.45
CA THR A 54 10.26 -5.85 3.05
C THR A 54 11.25 -6.34 2.01
N TYR A 55 12.55 -6.37 2.37
CA TYR A 55 13.57 -7.01 1.53
C TYR A 55 13.28 -8.49 1.26
N GLY A 56 12.66 -9.19 2.22
CA GLY A 56 12.28 -10.59 2.06
C GLY A 56 11.22 -10.80 0.99
N GLU A 57 10.21 -9.93 0.93
CA GLU A 57 9.19 -9.96 -0.13
C GLU A 57 9.80 -9.66 -1.51
N ILE A 58 10.74 -8.71 -1.59
CA ILE A 58 11.42 -8.38 -2.84
C ILE A 58 12.31 -9.54 -3.31
N ASP A 59 13.06 -10.18 -2.41
CA ASP A 59 13.88 -11.35 -2.74
C ASP A 59 13.01 -12.55 -3.17
N ALA A 60 11.91 -12.80 -2.44
CA ALA A 60 10.96 -13.84 -2.80
C ALA A 60 10.34 -13.58 -4.19
N TYR A 61 9.89 -12.35 -4.47
CA TYR A 61 9.35 -11.96 -5.76
C TYR A 61 10.38 -12.14 -6.89
N ALA A 62 11.62 -11.68 -6.69
CA ALA A 62 12.70 -11.83 -7.68
C ALA A 62 12.94 -13.31 -8.03
N ARG A 63 12.95 -14.19 -7.02
CA ARG A 63 13.16 -15.64 -7.21
C ARG A 63 11.97 -16.32 -7.88
N LEU A 64 10.74 -15.98 -7.49
CA LEU A 64 9.52 -16.58 -8.03
C LEU A 64 9.26 -16.20 -9.49
N THR A 65 9.56 -14.96 -9.85
CA THR A 65 9.28 -14.42 -11.20
C THR A 65 10.49 -14.47 -12.14
N GLY A 66 11.70 -14.72 -11.60
CA GLY A 66 12.94 -14.59 -12.36
C GLY A 66 13.31 -13.14 -12.71
N ALA A 67 12.72 -12.16 -12.03
CA ALA A 67 12.96 -10.75 -12.32
C ALA A 67 14.42 -10.34 -11.99
N PRO A 68 15.12 -9.62 -12.88
CA PRO A 68 16.50 -9.17 -12.66
C PRO A 68 16.57 -7.94 -11.74
N ILE A 69 16.19 -8.12 -10.48
CA ILE A 69 16.15 -7.05 -9.48
C ILE A 69 17.57 -6.80 -8.92
N ALA A 70 18.19 -5.70 -9.35
CA ALA A 70 19.47 -5.22 -8.85
C ALA A 70 19.29 -4.31 -7.61
N PRO A 71 20.34 -4.04 -6.81
CA PRO A 71 20.25 -3.19 -5.62
C PRO A 71 19.66 -1.79 -5.88
N ARG A 72 19.94 -1.21 -7.06
CA ARG A 72 19.35 0.07 -7.49
C ARG A 72 17.83 0.00 -7.68
N HIS A 73 17.31 -1.15 -8.12
CA HIS A 73 15.87 -1.38 -8.29
C HIS A 73 15.20 -1.54 -6.92
N VAL A 74 15.85 -2.25 -5.99
CA VAL A 74 15.39 -2.36 -4.60
C VAL A 74 15.26 -0.97 -3.96
N ALA A 75 16.26 -0.11 -4.12
CA ALA A 75 16.21 1.26 -3.62
C ALA A 75 15.06 2.09 -4.24
N ALA A 76 14.72 1.86 -5.51
CA ALA A 76 13.59 2.51 -6.16
C ALA A 76 12.24 1.99 -5.62
N LEU A 77 12.09 0.68 -5.47
CA LEU A 77 10.89 0.03 -4.91
C LEU A 77 10.61 0.52 -3.48
N LEU A 78 11.64 0.59 -2.63
CA LEU A 78 11.51 1.10 -1.26
C LEU A 78 11.16 2.60 -1.24
N ALA A 79 11.67 3.39 -2.17
CA ALA A 79 11.29 4.80 -2.28
C ALA A 79 9.83 4.98 -2.72
N MET A 80 9.35 4.14 -3.65
CA MET A 80 7.94 4.09 -4.06
C MET A 80 7.05 3.67 -2.89
N ASP A 81 7.43 2.62 -2.16
CA ASP A 81 6.67 2.15 -1.01
C ASP A 81 6.57 3.19 0.10
N ALA A 82 7.68 3.89 0.40
CA ALA A 82 7.66 5.00 1.35
C ALA A 82 6.69 6.12 0.93
N ALA A 83 6.54 6.39 -0.38
CA ALA A 83 5.57 7.36 -0.89
C ALA A 83 4.12 6.87 -0.73
N TYR A 84 3.87 5.60 -1.04
CA TYR A 84 2.58 4.95 -0.83
C TYR A 84 2.14 5.00 0.64
N LEU A 85 3.03 4.62 1.56
CA LEU A 85 2.75 4.65 3.00
C LEU A 85 2.47 6.07 3.51
N ARG A 86 3.26 7.07 3.08
CA ARG A 86 3.00 8.48 3.43
C ARG A 86 1.63 8.95 2.96
N PHE A 87 1.20 8.54 1.76
CA PHE A 87 -0.12 8.88 1.24
C PHE A 87 -1.24 8.29 2.11
N HIS A 88 -1.12 7.00 2.49
CA HIS A 88 -2.10 6.34 3.36
C HIS A 88 -2.12 6.92 4.78
N GLN A 89 -0.96 7.25 5.36
CA GLN A 89 -0.85 7.89 6.67
C GLN A 89 -1.56 9.25 6.70
N LYS A 90 -1.33 10.10 5.68
CA LYS A 90 -2.01 11.40 5.55
C LYS A 90 -3.52 11.28 5.42
N ARG A 91 -4.01 10.17 4.85
CA ARG A 91 -5.45 9.91 4.71
C ARG A 91 -6.08 9.38 5.99
N GLN A 92 -5.29 8.74 6.85
CA GLN A 92 -5.71 8.18 8.13
C GLN A 92 -5.58 9.15 9.30
N SER A 93 -4.78 10.21 9.17
CA SER A 93 -4.80 11.30 10.14
C SER A 93 -6.15 11.99 10.10
N VAL A 94 -7.09 11.45 10.87
CA VAL A 94 -8.24 12.18 11.37
C VAL A 94 -7.68 13.38 12.15
N PRO A 95 -8.26 14.59 12.02
CA PRO A 95 -7.78 15.75 12.75
C PRO A 95 -7.63 15.45 14.25
N ASP A 96 -6.52 15.87 14.84
CA ASP A 96 -6.24 15.73 16.27
C ASP A 96 -7.47 16.15 17.09
N GLY A 97 -8.04 15.20 17.84
CA GLY A 97 -9.18 15.44 18.74
C GLY A 97 -10.47 14.67 18.43
N VAL A 98 -10.62 14.05 17.26
CA VAL A 98 -11.80 13.21 16.98
C VAL A 98 -11.45 11.74 17.23
N LYS A 99 -11.77 11.24 18.43
CA LYS A 99 -11.83 9.79 18.67
C LYS A 99 -12.91 9.21 17.73
N THR A 100 -12.50 8.61 16.62
CA THR A 100 -13.43 7.85 15.79
C THR A 100 -13.99 6.73 16.64
N LEU A 101 -15.27 6.80 16.97
CA LEU A 101 -15.96 5.72 17.64
C LEU A 101 -15.81 4.47 16.75
N PRO A 102 -15.44 3.30 17.31
CA PRO A 102 -15.49 2.07 16.55
C PRO A 102 -16.90 1.90 15.97
N PRO A 103 -17.05 1.31 14.77
CA PRO A 103 -18.35 1.13 14.15
C PRO A 103 -19.28 0.39 15.13
N VAL A 104 -20.26 1.09 15.67
CA VAL A 104 -21.26 0.51 16.59
C VAL A 104 -22.23 -0.28 15.73
N SER A 105 -22.33 -1.58 15.99
CA SER A 105 -23.35 -2.42 15.35
C SER A 105 -24.74 -1.84 15.59
N LYS A 106 -25.52 -1.66 14.53
CA LYS A 106 -26.93 -1.23 14.63
C LYS A 106 -27.85 -2.36 15.11
N VAL A 107 -27.31 -3.57 15.24
CA VAL A 107 -28.08 -4.74 15.68
C VAL A 107 -28.15 -4.73 17.21
N PRO A 108 -29.34 -4.62 17.81
CA PRO A 108 -29.48 -4.74 19.26
C PRO A 108 -29.11 -6.16 19.69
N LEU A 109 -28.30 -6.28 20.75
CA LEU A 109 -27.99 -7.56 21.38
C LEU A 109 -29.28 -8.10 22.03
N SER A 110 -29.98 -8.97 21.31
CA SER A 110 -31.17 -9.66 21.81
C SER A 110 -30.80 -11.07 22.28
N ALA A 111 -31.54 -11.59 23.26
CA ALA A 111 -31.35 -12.95 23.76
C ALA A 111 -31.43 -13.99 22.62
N GLY A 112 -32.37 -13.80 21.66
CA GLY A 112 -32.49 -14.69 20.51
C GLY A 112 -31.28 -14.67 19.56
N LEU A 113 -30.52 -13.58 19.49
CA LEU A 113 -29.28 -13.54 18.70
C LEU A 113 -28.14 -14.30 19.38
N ILE A 114 -28.11 -14.30 20.72
CA ILE A 114 -27.16 -15.09 21.51
C ILE A 114 -27.50 -16.58 21.37
N ASP A 115 -28.76 -16.95 21.54
CA ASP A 115 -29.21 -18.35 21.42
C ASP A 115 -28.99 -18.90 20.00
N ALA A 116 -29.19 -18.08 18.95
CA ALA A 116 -28.94 -18.49 17.57
C ALA A 116 -27.44 -18.65 17.21
N MET A 117 -26.54 -18.02 17.97
CA MET A 117 -25.09 -18.13 17.74
C MET A 117 -24.44 -19.27 18.51
N PHE A 118 -25.01 -19.67 19.65
CA PHE A 118 -24.39 -20.61 20.59
C PHE A 118 -25.25 -21.85 20.92
N GLY A 119 -26.44 -21.95 20.34
CA GLY A 119 -27.36 -23.09 20.48
C GLY A 119 -27.24 -24.14 19.38
#